data_AF-A0A9D1GQ84-F1
#
_entry.id   AF-A0A9D1GQ84-F1
#
_cell.length_a   1.000
_cell.length_b   1.000
_cell.length_c   1.000
_cell.angle_alpha   90.00
_cell.angle_beta   90.00
_cell.angle_gamma   90.00
#
_symmetry.space_group_name_H-M   'P 1'
#
loop_
_entity.id
_entity.type
_entity.pdbx_description
1 polymer ?
#
loop_
_entity_poly.entity_id
_entity_poly.type
_entity_poly.pdbx_seq_one_letter_code
_entity_poly.pdbx_strand_id
1 'polypeptide(L)'
;MKKLVSFISLFFVFLLSVNFDTFAGIIEQKNIENNINTIETLDSYDSYAAQTKATTIDYVYTPNGTRVQVFCRDEMSYSTIQACNQRGDALVPEATRISSSTTKYNCHSYAWYRASTSNPYWMNDPSSYYTDGSYEESVGNVGDIICYYDNSGFNLHSGIVIAKTSGKSNGICGNSDLVTVRSKWGAWGLYEHRGDQCPYTSTYGGEANYVKYYRKHNHNFVNHYCSCGKYTTSHDYHAPYNWIDYSNHTDTCGCGDLKVQGHAVLSESFMPGQKYATCLLCGGSAEIGFIQLDSSGKVSVNGSYLLPNGVAVLLEKDLNSFINGSLIFFDFEKKDSYVS
;
A
#
# COMPACT_ATOMS: atom_id res chain seq x y z
N MET A 1 33.16 -70.91 82.40
CA MET A 1 31.87 -71.62 82.63
C MET A 1 30.96 -71.26 81.45
N LYS A 2 30.81 -72.14 80.46
CA LYS A 2 29.71 -73.12 80.32
C LYS A 2 28.30 -72.53 80.41
N LYS A 3 27.67 -72.51 79.22
CA LYS A 3 26.28 -72.79 78.85
C LYS A 3 25.19 -71.79 79.29
N LEU A 4 24.44 -71.18 78.36
CA LEU A 4 23.47 -71.70 77.35
C LEU A 4 22.04 -71.72 77.93
N VAL A 5 21.18 -70.83 77.44
CA VAL A 5 19.78 -71.15 77.12
C VAL A 5 19.41 -70.43 75.81
N SER A 6 18.83 -71.23 74.91
CA SER A 6 18.28 -70.95 73.57
C SER A 6 16.74 -71.04 73.69
N PHE A 7 15.87 -70.33 72.95
CA PHE A 7 15.38 -70.72 71.61
C PHE A 7 14.39 -69.67 71.02
N ILE A 8 14.62 -69.29 69.75
CA ILE A 8 13.73 -69.07 68.57
C ILE A 8 12.36 -68.34 68.70
N SER A 9 12.18 -67.25 67.92
CA SER A 9 11.12 -67.11 66.89
C SER A 9 11.24 -65.86 65.98
N LEU A 10 11.25 -66.11 64.66
CA LEU A 10 10.79 -65.34 63.48
C LEU A 10 11.36 -63.94 63.09
N PHE A 11 12.10 -63.95 61.98
CA PHE A 11 11.85 -63.24 60.70
C PHE A 11 11.38 -61.77 60.70
N PHE A 12 12.26 -60.84 60.30
CA PHE A 12 12.24 -60.13 59.00
C PHE A 12 13.26 -58.98 59.02
N VAL A 13 14.27 -59.05 58.15
CA VAL A 13 15.02 -57.87 57.72
C VAL A 13 14.15 -57.18 56.68
N PHE A 14 13.58 -56.04 57.02
CA PHE A 14 13.01 -55.15 56.01
C PHE A 14 14.09 -54.13 55.61
N LEU A 15 14.84 -54.47 54.56
CA LEU A 15 15.28 -53.47 53.60
C LEU A 15 14.01 -52.85 53.00
N LEU A 16 13.75 -51.57 53.28
CA LEU A 16 12.92 -50.75 52.40
C LEU A 16 13.80 -49.62 51.87
N SER A 17 14.39 -49.95 50.72
CA SER A 17 14.53 -49.06 49.57
C SER A 17 13.91 -47.67 49.78
N VAL A 18 14.77 -46.69 50.04
CA VAL A 18 14.43 -45.31 49.68
C VAL A 18 14.29 -45.33 48.15
N ASN A 19 13.07 -45.12 47.70
CA ASN A 19 12.70 -45.23 46.30
C ASN A 19 13.49 -44.16 45.50
N PHE A 20 14.51 -44.58 44.77
CA PHE A 20 15.34 -43.69 43.93
C PHE A 20 14.54 -43.09 42.77
N ASP A 21 13.32 -43.59 42.53
CA ASP A 21 12.43 -43.13 41.46
C ASP A 21 11.83 -41.73 41.72
N THR A 22 11.79 -41.24 42.97
CA THR A 22 11.24 -39.90 43.26
C THR A 22 12.25 -38.77 43.16
N PHE A 23 13.55 -39.03 43.35
CA PHE A 23 14.58 -38.00 43.20
C PHE A 23 14.99 -37.80 41.74
N ALA A 24 14.98 -38.88 40.95
CA ALA A 24 15.10 -38.81 39.50
C ALA A 24 13.94 -37.99 38.90
N GLY A 25 12.70 -38.23 39.34
CA GLY A 25 11.52 -37.47 38.87
C GLY A 25 11.55 -35.97 39.22
N ILE A 26 12.17 -35.56 40.33
CA ILE A 26 12.29 -34.14 40.72
C ILE A 26 13.43 -33.44 39.94
N ILE A 27 14.54 -34.12 39.68
CA ILE A 27 15.62 -33.58 38.84
C ILE A 27 15.18 -33.55 37.37
N GLU A 28 14.42 -34.54 36.92
CA GLU A 28 13.80 -34.56 35.60
C GLU A 28 12.73 -33.48 35.49
N GLN A 29 11.86 -33.25 36.49
CA GLN A 29 10.92 -32.12 36.48
C GLN A 29 11.60 -30.74 36.49
N LYS A 30 12.67 -30.52 37.26
CA LYS A 30 13.41 -29.24 37.23
C LYS A 30 14.20 -29.02 35.94
N ASN A 31 14.73 -30.08 35.36
CA ASN A 31 15.37 -30.01 34.05
C ASN A 31 14.32 -29.88 32.94
N ILE A 32 13.12 -30.42 33.10
CA ILE A 32 11.98 -30.22 32.20
C ILE A 32 11.41 -28.81 32.37
N GLU A 33 11.31 -28.21 33.56
CA GLU A 33 10.88 -26.80 33.71
C GLU A 33 11.92 -25.82 33.14
N ASN A 34 13.21 -26.14 33.23
CA ASN A 34 14.27 -25.35 32.58
C ASN A 34 14.43 -25.65 31.08
N ASN A 35 14.08 -26.86 30.61
CA ASN A 35 14.00 -27.20 29.17
C ASN A 35 12.68 -26.79 28.52
N ILE A 36 11.58 -26.62 29.25
CA ILE A 36 10.33 -26.06 28.69
C ILE A 36 10.53 -24.56 28.43
N ASN A 37 11.41 -23.88 29.17
CA ASN A 37 11.82 -22.50 28.88
C ASN A 37 12.91 -22.38 27.80
N THR A 38 13.52 -23.49 27.35
CA THR A 38 14.59 -23.48 26.33
C THR A 38 14.30 -24.35 25.09
N ILE A 39 13.17 -25.06 25.07
CA ILE A 39 12.56 -25.72 23.90
C ILE A 39 11.29 -24.92 23.48
N GLU A 40 11.35 -23.59 23.56
CA GLU A 40 10.82 -22.78 22.45
C GLU A 40 11.99 -22.68 21.46
N THR A 41 12.11 -23.71 20.64
CA THR A 41 12.95 -23.67 19.44
C THR A 41 12.68 -22.38 18.68
N LEU A 42 13.77 -21.77 18.21
CA LEU A 42 13.89 -20.67 17.27
C LEU A 42 13.22 -20.95 15.90
N ASP A 43 11.98 -21.44 15.93
CA ASP A 43 11.11 -21.67 14.79
C ASP A 43 9.81 -20.92 15.08
N SER A 44 9.60 -19.86 14.30
CA SER A 44 8.46 -18.94 14.32
C SER A 44 8.63 -17.68 15.18
N TYR A 45 9.44 -16.77 14.66
CA TYR A 45 9.40 -15.34 14.96
C TYR A 45 7.98 -14.71 14.75
N ASP A 46 7.02 -15.48 14.23
CA ASP A 46 5.61 -15.13 14.00
C ASP A 46 4.61 -15.75 15.02
N SER A 47 5.00 -16.68 15.89
CA SER A 47 4.03 -17.46 16.71
C SER A 47 3.63 -16.83 18.05
N TYR A 48 4.31 -15.76 18.49
CA TYR A 48 3.91 -14.97 19.67
C TYR A 48 3.58 -13.50 19.36
N ALA A 49 3.48 -13.14 18.08
CA ALA A 49 2.35 -12.31 17.69
C ALA A 49 1.15 -13.24 17.85
N ALA A 50 0.39 -13.13 18.96
CA ALA A 50 -0.87 -13.83 19.06
C ALA A 50 -1.59 -13.66 17.71
N GLN A 51 -1.77 -14.76 16.97
CA GLN A 51 -2.56 -14.78 15.76
C GLN A 51 -3.99 -14.47 16.20
N THR A 52 -4.27 -13.19 16.46
CA THR A 52 -5.61 -12.67 16.38
C THR A 52 -5.98 -12.93 14.94
N LYS A 53 -6.75 -14.01 14.74
CA LYS A 53 -7.31 -14.41 13.46
C LYS A 53 -7.81 -13.15 12.78
N ALA A 54 -7.40 -12.93 11.53
CA ALA A 54 -7.90 -11.80 10.77
C ALA A 54 -9.42 -11.78 10.87
N THR A 55 -9.95 -10.68 11.43
CA THR A 55 -11.38 -10.53 11.67
C THR A 55 -12.08 -10.33 10.34
N THR A 56 -11.47 -9.52 9.46
CA THR A 56 -11.91 -9.31 8.09
C THR A 56 -10.75 -9.04 7.13
N ILE A 57 -10.98 -9.28 5.84
CA ILE A 57 -10.13 -8.82 4.74
C ILE A 57 -10.68 -7.48 4.25
N ASP A 58 -9.79 -6.54 3.96
CA ASP A 58 -10.09 -5.25 3.34
C ASP A 58 -9.01 -4.90 2.31
N TYR A 59 -9.13 -3.76 1.63
CA TYR A 59 -8.19 -3.32 0.60
C TYR A 59 -7.83 -1.86 0.75
N VAL A 60 -6.55 -1.57 0.55
CA VAL A 60 -6.04 -0.22 0.33
C VAL A 60 -5.49 -0.11 -1.09
N TYR A 61 -5.21 1.11 -1.55
CA TYR A 61 -4.74 1.34 -2.90
C TYR A 61 -3.40 2.06 -2.87
N THR A 62 -2.51 1.66 -3.77
CA THR A 62 -1.29 2.42 -4.07
C THR A 62 -1.67 3.77 -4.73
N PRO A 63 -0.74 4.74 -4.78
CA PRO A 63 -0.93 5.97 -5.55
C PRO A 63 -1.36 5.77 -7.01
N ASN A 64 -0.89 4.71 -7.69
CA ASN A 64 -1.28 4.38 -9.06
C ASN A 64 -2.54 3.49 -9.14
N GLY A 65 -3.24 3.26 -8.02
CA GLY A 65 -4.53 2.58 -7.98
C GLY A 65 -4.47 1.06 -7.95
N THR A 66 -3.29 0.46 -7.76
CA THR A 66 -3.16 -0.98 -7.57
C THR A 66 -3.75 -1.37 -6.22
N ARG A 67 -4.63 -2.37 -6.22
CA ARG A 67 -5.30 -2.86 -5.03
C ARG A 67 -4.36 -3.75 -4.20
N VAL A 68 -4.20 -3.43 -2.92
CA VAL A 68 -3.36 -4.16 -1.95
C VAL A 68 -4.24 -4.73 -0.84
N GLN A 69 -4.13 -6.04 -0.59
CA GLN A 69 -4.90 -6.72 0.46
C GLN A 69 -4.38 -6.38 1.85
N VAL A 70 -5.29 -6.08 2.77
CA VAL A 70 -4.99 -5.85 4.19
C VAL A 70 -5.96 -6.63 5.07
N PHE A 71 -5.62 -6.74 6.35
CA PHE A 71 -6.43 -7.42 7.36
C PHE A 71 -6.78 -6.47 8.49
N CYS A 72 -8.04 -6.49 8.92
CA CYS A 72 -8.46 -5.92 10.20
C CYS A 72 -8.33 -7.00 11.27
N ARG A 73 -7.70 -6.67 12.39
CA ARG A 73 -7.45 -7.62 13.49
C ARG A 73 -7.97 -7.05 14.79
N ASP A 74 -8.52 -7.93 15.62
CA ASP A 74 -8.80 -7.60 17.01
C ASP A 74 -7.50 -7.33 17.77
N GLU A 75 -7.59 -6.49 18.81
CA GLU A 75 -6.43 -6.16 19.63
C GLU A 75 -6.05 -7.34 20.55
N MET A 76 -4.75 -7.46 20.83
CA MET A 76 -4.27 -8.39 21.85
C MET A 76 -4.62 -7.92 23.26
N SER A 77 -4.54 -8.81 24.26
CA SER A 77 -4.82 -8.46 25.65
C SER A 77 -3.80 -7.46 26.21
N TYR A 78 -4.18 -6.69 27.23
CA TYR A 78 -3.27 -5.72 27.87
C TYR A 78 -1.98 -6.38 28.37
N SER A 79 -2.04 -7.57 28.98
CA SER A 79 -0.85 -8.27 29.45
C SER A 79 0.05 -8.71 28.31
N THR A 80 -0.52 -9.16 27.18
CA THR A 80 0.24 -9.47 25.97
C THR A 80 0.94 -8.22 25.42
N ILE A 81 0.26 -7.06 25.40
CA ILE A 81 0.88 -5.78 25.00
C ILE A 81 2.11 -5.49 25.86
N GLN A 82 1.99 -5.63 27.19
CA GLN A 82 3.11 -5.37 28.11
C GLN A 82 4.27 -6.36 27.90
N ALA A 83 3.98 -7.63 27.67
CA ALA A 83 5.01 -8.65 27.41
C ALA A 83 5.76 -8.38 26.09
N CYS A 84 5.04 -8.07 25.01
CA CYS A 84 5.64 -7.71 23.72
C CYS A 84 6.47 -6.42 23.81
N ASN A 85 5.98 -5.45 24.58
CA ASN A 85 6.70 -4.21 24.89
C ASN A 85 8.04 -4.50 25.57
N GLN A 86 8.03 -5.28 26.67
CA GLN A 86 9.24 -5.64 27.40
C GLN A 86 10.23 -6.43 26.53
N ARG A 87 9.73 -7.37 25.72
CA ARG A 87 10.58 -8.16 24.81
C ARG A 87 11.24 -7.30 23.74
N GLY A 88 10.50 -6.37 23.13
CA GLY A 88 11.06 -5.45 22.14
C GLY A 88 12.12 -4.51 22.73
N ASP A 89 11.86 -3.93 23.90
CA ASP A 89 12.82 -3.07 24.61
C ASP A 89 14.10 -3.83 24.99
N ALA A 90 13.97 -5.10 25.38
CA ALA A 90 15.10 -5.92 25.78
C ALA A 90 15.93 -6.43 24.59
N LEU A 91 15.28 -6.73 23.45
CA LEU A 91 15.96 -7.28 22.28
C LEU A 91 16.87 -6.24 21.63
N VAL A 92 16.43 -4.99 21.55
CA VAL A 92 17.16 -3.89 20.92
C VAL A 92 17.21 -2.70 21.88
N PRO A 93 18.07 -2.75 22.91
CA PRO A 93 18.08 -1.76 23.98
C PRO A 93 18.47 -0.34 23.52
N GLU A 94 19.07 -0.21 22.33
CA GLU A 94 19.39 1.10 21.74
C GLU A 94 18.19 1.78 21.07
N ALA A 95 17.11 1.04 20.81
CA ALA A 95 15.91 1.58 20.20
C ALA A 95 15.00 2.25 21.24
N THR A 96 14.32 3.31 20.82
CA THR A 96 13.35 4.03 21.65
C THR A 96 11.94 3.67 21.22
N ARG A 97 11.14 3.08 22.13
CA ARG A 97 9.73 2.82 21.86
C ARG A 97 8.91 4.12 21.82
N ILE A 98 8.22 4.35 20.72
CA ILE A 98 7.33 5.49 20.47
C ILE A 98 5.87 5.15 20.77
N SER A 99 5.46 3.90 20.56
CA SER A 99 4.11 3.43 20.87
C SER A 99 4.11 1.97 21.30
N SER A 100 3.14 1.61 22.15
CA SER A 100 2.88 0.24 22.59
C SER A 100 2.64 -0.72 21.42
N SER A 101 2.88 -1.99 21.71
CA SER A 101 2.55 -3.13 20.87
C SER A 101 1.06 -3.17 20.52
N THR A 102 0.75 -3.67 19.33
CA THR A 102 -0.62 -3.81 18.81
C THR A 102 -0.63 -4.77 17.63
N THR A 103 -1.71 -5.53 17.49
CA THR A 103 -1.99 -6.41 16.34
C THR A 103 -2.67 -5.69 15.19
N LYS A 104 -3.12 -4.44 15.36
CA LYS A 104 -3.93 -3.74 14.35
C LYS A 104 -3.16 -3.38 13.09
N TYR A 105 -1.89 -3.01 13.23
CA TYR A 105 -1.02 -2.64 12.11
C TYR A 105 0.40 -3.16 12.30
N ASN A 106 1.13 -3.29 11.19
CA ASN A 106 2.50 -3.77 11.15
C ASN A 106 3.44 -2.78 10.45
N CYS A 107 4.69 -3.21 10.26
CA CYS A 107 5.74 -2.46 9.56
C CYS A 107 5.30 -1.97 8.19
N HIS A 108 4.77 -2.87 7.36
CA HIS A 108 4.41 -2.56 5.98
C HIS A 108 3.26 -1.57 5.91
N SER A 109 2.17 -1.77 6.65
CA SER A 109 1.04 -0.85 6.60
C SER A 109 1.38 0.51 7.23
N TYR A 110 2.25 0.56 8.24
CA TYR A 110 2.74 1.82 8.80
C TYR A 110 3.57 2.60 7.79
N ALA A 111 4.50 1.93 7.11
CA ALA A 111 5.41 2.55 6.15
C ALA A 111 4.71 2.98 4.86
N TRP A 112 3.91 2.10 4.26
CA TRP A 112 3.41 2.27 2.89
C TRP A 112 2.03 2.91 2.80
N TYR A 113 1.19 2.70 3.82
CA TYR A 113 -0.20 3.16 3.80
C TYR A 113 -0.44 4.33 4.76
N ARG A 114 -0.23 4.12 6.06
CA ARG A 114 -0.57 5.12 7.08
C ARG A 114 0.35 5.06 8.29
N ALA A 115 1.26 6.04 8.37
CA ALA A 115 2.20 6.25 9.46
C ALA A 115 1.53 6.81 10.72
N SER A 116 0.59 6.06 11.30
CA SER A 116 -0.20 6.47 12.47
C SER A 116 -0.44 5.30 13.41
N THR A 117 -0.44 5.55 14.71
CA THR A 117 -0.82 4.56 15.74
C THR A 117 -2.31 4.22 15.71
N SER A 118 -3.12 5.01 14.99
CA SER A 118 -4.55 4.72 14.72
C SER A 118 -4.76 3.95 13.41
N ASN A 119 -3.70 3.44 12.77
CA ASN A 119 -3.83 2.60 11.58
C ASN A 119 -4.54 1.27 11.93
N PRO A 120 -5.68 0.94 11.28
CA PRO A 120 -6.45 -0.25 11.61
C PRO A 120 -6.04 -1.48 10.80
N TYR A 121 -5.06 -1.37 9.90
CA TYR A 121 -4.79 -2.37 8.88
C TYR A 121 -3.43 -3.03 9.05
N TRP A 122 -3.41 -4.35 8.92
CA TRP A 122 -2.22 -5.18 8.79
C TRP A 122 -1.98 -5.55 7.32
N MET A 123 -0.77 -5.32 6.80
CA MET A 123 -0.43 -5.56 5.40
C MET A 123 0.66 -6.62 5.31
N ASN A 124 0.38 -7.78 4.70
CA ASN A 124 1.39 -8.83 4.55
C ASN A 124 2.35 -8.55 3.40
N ASP A 125 1.85 -8.01 2.28
CA ASP A 125 2.66 -7.78 1.09
C ASP A 125 2.50 -6.33 0.59
N PRO A 126 3.54 -5.48 0.72
CA PRO A 126 3.55 -4.13 0.18
C PRO A 126 4.06 -4.03 -1.26
N SER A 127 4.41 -5.14 -1.93
CA SER A 127 5.14 -5.15 -3.21
C SER A 127 4.55 -4.25 -4.28
N SER A 128 3.22 -4.15 -4.35
CA SER A 128 2.53 -3.30 -5.32
C SER A 128 2.96 -1.84 -5.25
N TYR A 129 3.29 -1.31 -4.07
CA TYR A 129 3.70 0.10 -3.91
C TYR A 129 4.99 0.44 -4.66
N TYR A 130 5.93 -0.50 -4.78
CA TYR A 130 7.24 -0.28 -5.41
C TYR A 130 7.43 -1.06 -6.71
N THR A 131 6.38 -1.72 -7.21
CA THR A 131 6.39 -2.44 -8.49
C THR A 131 5.45 -1.82 -9.53
N ASP A 132 4.42 -1.08 -9.11
CA ASP A 132 3.46 -0.46 -10.04
C ASP A 132 3.86 0.95 -10.53
N GLY A 133 4.99 1.45 -10.03
CA GLY A 133 5.51 2.80 -10.30
C GLY A 133 4.98 3.89 -9.37
N SER A 134 4.30 3.56 -8.28
CA SER A 134 3.90 4.54 -7.26
C SER A 134 5.08 5.07 -6.46
N TYR A 135 6.12 4.26 -6.32
CA TYR A 135 7.38 4.59 -5.68
C TYR A 135 8.55 4.13 -6.56
N GLU A 136 9.66 4.85 -6.46
CA GLU A 136 10.90 4.58 -7.17
C GLU A 136 12.05 4.32 -6.18
N GLU A 137 13.05 3.54 -6.60
CA GLU A 137 14.23 3.30 -5.76
C GLU A 137 14.99 4.60 -5.47
N SER A 138 15.51 4.71 -4.25
CA SER A 138 16.15 5.92 -3.74
C SER A 138 17.43 5.58 -2.97
N VAL A 139 18.09 6.61 -2.45
CA VAL A 139 19.35 6.56 -1.69
C VAL A 139 19.15 6.73 -0.18
N GLY A 140 17.91 6.60 0.31
CA GLY A 140 17.56 6.69 1.73
C GLY A 140 17.69 8.10 2.30
N ASN A 141 16.91 9.05 1.76
CA ASN A 141 16.75 10.38 2.36
C ASN A 141 15.59 10.39 3.36
N VAL A 142 15.52 11.44 4.17
CA VAL A 142 14.41 11.62 5.13
C VAL A 142 13.07 11.63 4.38
N GLY A 143 12.11 10.85 4.89
CA GLY A 143 10.81 10.62 4.28
C GLY A 143 10.74 9.43 3.33
N ASP A 144 11.87 8.85 2.94
CA ASP A 144 11.89 7.61 2.16
C ASP A 144 11.48 6.41 3.01
N ILE A 145 10.95 5.38 2.35
CA ILE A 145 10.70 4.08 2.93
C ILE A 145 11.97 3.24 2.82
N ILE A 146 12.39 2.61 3.91
CA ILE A 146 13.42 1.56 3.91
C ILE A 146 12.75 0.20 3.95
N CYS A 147 13.21 -0.74 3.14
CA CYS A 147 12.75 -2.12 3.11
C CYS A 147 13.92 -3.08 3.29
N TYR A 148 13.74 -4.07 4.17
CA TYR A 148 14.76 -5.07 4.52
C TYR A 148 14.42 -6.38 3.83
N TYR A 149 15.38 -6.90 3.07
CA TYR A 149 15.18 -8.07 2.23
C TYR A 149 16.08 -9.22 2.66
N ASP A 150 15.56 -10.45 2.57
CA ASP A 150 16.38 -11.65 2.64
C ASP A 150 17.07 -11.95 1.29
N ASN A 151 17.87 -13.02 1.24
CA ASN A 151 18.55 -13.46 0.03
C ASN A 151 17.61 -13.95 -1.08
N SER A 152 16.34 -14.24 -0.78
CA SER A 152 15.33 -14.60 -1.78
C SER A 152 14.67 -13.38 -2.44
N GLY A 153 14.89 -12.19 -1.87
CA GLY A 153 14.22 -10.95 -2.28
C GLY A 153 12.86 -10.75 -1.63
N PHE A 154 12.55 -11.47 -0.54
CA PHE A 154 11.35 -11.25 0.24
C PHE A 154 11.51 -10.06 1.19
N ASN A 155 10.55 -9.13 1.18
CA ASN A 155 10.54 -7.95 2.03
C ASN A 155 10.08 -8.32 3.46
N LEU A 156 11.03 -8.54 4.36
CA LEU A 156 10.78 -8.94 5.74
C LEU A 156 10.26 -7.79 6.61
N HIS A 157 10.65 -6.55 6.28
CA HIS A 157 10.38 -5.41 7.14
C HIS A 157 10.40 -4.09 6.38
N SER A 158 9.62 -3.12 6.84
CA SER A 158 9.59 -1.77 6.27
C SER A 158 9.53 -0.70 7.36
N GLY A 159 10.14 0.46 7.08
CA GLY A 159 10.15 1.60 7.99
C GLY A 159 10.29 2.92 7.25
N ILE A 160 10.14 4.03 7.98
CA ILE A 160 10.29 5.38 7.43
C ILE A 160 11.61 5.96 7.91
N VAL A 161 12.42 6.47 6.98
CA VAL A 161 13.65 7.20 7.33
C VAL A 161 13.28 8.56 7.93
N ILE A 162 13.67 8.80 9.17
CA ILE A 162 13.38 10.05 9.90
C ILE A 162 14.59 10.94 10.10
N ALA A 163 15.80 10.40 9.98
CA ALA A 163 17.04 11.16 9.97
C ALA A 163 18.10 10.44 9.13
N LYS A 164 19.10 11.19 8.67
CA LYS A 164 20.24 10.68 7.90
C LYS A 164 21.53 11.24 8.49
N THR A 165 22.51 10.36 8.63
CA THR A 165 23.83 10.69 9.17
C THR A 165 24.88 10.41 8.11
N SER A 166 25.93 11.23 8.06
CA SER A 166 27.08 10.99 7.19
C SER A 166 28.10 10.13 7.93
N GLY A 167 28.72 9.17 7.23
CA GLY A 167 29.71 8.31 7.84
C GLY A 167 30.11 7.16 6.93
N LYS A 168 31.04 6.33 7.42
CA LYS A 168 31.37 5.06 6.80
C LYS A 168 30.42 4.00 7.35
N SER A 169 29.73 3.31 6.45
CA SER A 169 28.82 2.23 6.83
C SER A 169 29.55 1.07 7.51
N ASN A 170 28.89 0.45 8.49
CA ASN A 170 29.30 -0.81 9.10
C ASN A 170 29.01 -2.06 8.23
N GLY A 171 28.31 -1.90 7.11
CA GLY A 171 28.02 -2.95 6.13
C GLY A 171 26.83 -3.85 6.48
N ILE A 172 26.21 -3.69 7.65
CA ILE A 172 25.05 -4.49 8.06
C ILE A 172 23.85 -4.02 7.24
N CYS A 173 23.31 -4.93 6.43
CA CYS A 173 22.27 -4.61 5.46
C CYS A 173 22.66 -3.41 4.57
N GLY A 174 23.92 -3.36 4.12
CA GLY A 174 24.43 -2.22 3.35
C GLY A 174 24.57 -0.98 4.24
N ASN A 175 24.05 0.17 3.77
CA ASN A 175 24.19 1.47 4.43
C ASN A 175 23.07 1.79 5.44
N SER A 176 22.40 0.76 5.98
CA SER A 176 21.24 0.95 6.87
C SER A 176 21.61 1.68 8.17
N ASP A 177 22.86 1.55 8.62
CA ASP A 177 23.41 2.23 9.78
C ASP A 177 23.55 3.75 9.62
N LEU A 178 23.49 4.27 8.39
CA LEU A 178 23.58 5.70 8.09
C LEU A 178 22.23 6.43 8.18
N VAL A 179 21.15 5.73 8.57
CA VAL A 179 19.82 6.32 8.74
C VAL A 179 19.22 5.99 10.11
N THR A 180 18.41 6.91 10.62
CA THR A 180 17.47 6.63 11.71
C THR A 180 16.11 6.32 11.10
N VAL A 181 15.49 5.26 11.57
CA VAL A 181 14.25 4.69 11.04
C VAL A 181 13.20 4.68 12.14
N ARG A 182 11.97 5.09 11.79
CA ARG A 182 10.79 4.82 12.60
C ARG A 182 10.03 3.64 11.98
N SER A 183 9.88 2.55 12.73
CA SER A 183 9.22 1.35 12.22
C SER A 183 8.54 0.53 13.29
N LYS A 184 7.49 -0.19 12.90
CA LYS A 184 6.74 -1.11 13.74
C LYS A 184 7.39 -2.49 13.65
N TRP A 185 7.62 -3.20 14.74
CA TRP A 185 8.24 -4.54 14.67
C TRP A 185 7.18 -5.63 14.78
N GLY A 186 6.61 -6.03 13.63
CA GLY A 186 5.50 -6.99 13.59
C GLY A 186 4.35 -6.55 14.49
N ALA A 187 3.96 -7.39 15.44
CA ALA A 187 2.93 -7.08 16.45
C ALA A 187 3.47 -6.30 17.67
N TRP A 188 4.78 -6.12 17.82
CA TRP A 188 5.40 -5.40 18.94
C TRP A 188 5.28 -3.88 18.80
N GLY A 189 6.02 -3.09 19.57
CA GLY A 189 5.93 -1.64 19.56
C GLY A 189 6.33 -0.96 18.23
N LEU A 190 6.02 0.33 18.15
CA LEU A 190 6.60 1.26 17.18
C LEU A 190 7.88 1.84 17.78
N TYR A 191 8.98 1.78 17.07
CA TYR A 191 10.30 2.18 17.57
C TYR A 191 10.98 3.19 16.65
N GLU A 192 11.82 4.02 17.25
CA GLU A 192 12.89 4.76 16.57
C GLU A 192 14.23 4.09 16.86
N HIS A 193 15.00 3.82 15.81
CA HIS A 193 16.25 3.10 15.91
C HIS A 193 17.17 3.45 14.73
N ARG A 194 18.47 3.18 14.85
CA ARG A 194 19.37 3.20 13.68
C ARG A 194 18.98 2.05 12.74
N GLY A 195 19.11 2.17 11.43
CA GLY A 195 18.55 1.18 10.49
C GLY A 195 19.09 -0.24 10.68
N ASP A 196 20.34 -0.40 11.11
CA ASP A 196 20.94 -1.69 11.46
C ASP A 196 20.53 -2.23 12.85
N GLN A 197 19.80 -1.44 13.64
CA GLN A 197 19.37 -1.77 15.00
C GLN A 197 17.90 -2.17 15.04
N CYS A 198 17.58 -3.32 14.46
CA CYS A 198 16.21 -3.86 14.56
C CYS A 198 16.18 -5.41 14.50
N PRO A 199 15.09 -6.03 14.95
CA PRO A 199 14.96 -7.49 15.06
C PRO A 199 15.10 -8.25 13.74
N TYR A 200 15.03 -7.55 12.62
CA TYR A 200 15.09 -8.14 11.28
C TYR A 200 16.51 -8.24 10.74
N THR A 201 17.48 -7.61 11.38
CA THR A 201 18.89 -7.64 10.97
C THR A 201 19.64 -8.77 11.67
N SER A 202 20.71 -9.26 11.03
CA SER A 202 21.51 -10.39 11.54
C SER A 202 22.08 -10.16 12.94
N THR A 203 22.40 -8.92 13.31
CA THR A 203 22.87 -8.56 14.66
C THR A 203 21.86 -8.90 15.76
N TYR A 204 20.56 -8.89 15.44
CA TYR A 204 19.47 -9.14 16.39
C TYR A 204 18.69 -10.43 16.07
N GLY A 205 19.34 -11.35 15.34
CA GLY A 205 18.81 -12.67 15.02
C GLY A 205 17.79 -12.70 13.88
N GLY A 206 17.75 -11.66 13.03
CA GLY A 206 16.92 -11.62 11.84
C GLY A 206 17.65 -11.99 10.55
N GLU A 207 16.87 -12.24 9.50
CA GLU A 207 17.34 -12.79 8.22
C GLU A 207 17.54 -11.73 7.11
N ALA A 208 17.44 -10.44 7.44
CA ALA A 208 17.69 -9.40 6.45
C ALA A 208 19.17 -9.36 6.05
N ASN A 209 19.40 -9.39 4.74
CA ASN A 209 20.72 -9.39 4.12
C ASN A 209 21.05 -8.04 3.47
N TYR A 210 20.06 -7.33 2.94
CA TYR A 210 20.23 -6.01 2.33
C TYR A 210 18.99 -5.13 2.50
N VAL A 211 19.15 -3.83 2.27
CA VAL A 211 18.03 -2.89 2.21
C VAL A 211 17.91 -2.23 0.85
N LYS A 212 16.68 -1.85 0.50
CA LYS A 212 16.41 -0.86 -0.54
C LYS A 212 15.63 0.29 0.06
N TYR A 213 15.77 1.45 -0.57
CA TYR A 213 14.99 2.64 -0.21
C TYR A 213 14.05 2.99 -1.33
N TYR A 214 12.89 3.51 -0.98
CA TYR A 214 11.85 3.89 -1.93
C TYR A 214 11.32 5.28 -1.60
N ARG A 215 11.22 6.12 -2.62
CA ARG A 215 10.57 7.42 -2.52
C ARG A 215 9.29 7.40 -3.33
N LYS A 216 8.26 8.09 -2.83
CA LYS A 216 7.03 8.29 -3.59
C LYS A 216 7.39 8.92 -4.93
N HIS A 217 7.00 8.27 -6.01
CA HIS A 217 7.23 8.78 -7.35
C HIS A 217 6.36 10.02 -7.53
N ASN A 218 7.01 11.16 -7.73
CA ASN A 218 6.32 12.39 -8.07
C ASN A 218 6.21 12.46 -9.58
N HIS A 219 4.99 12.33 -10.08
CA HIS A 219 4.71 12.52 -11.50
C HIS A 219 4.96 13.98 -11.87
N ASN A 220 6.10 14.23 -12.51
CA ASN A 220 6.38 15.52 -13.14
C ASN A 220 5.92 15.43 -14.59
N PHE A 221 4.83 16.13 -14.89
CA PHE A 221 4.28 16.18 -16.24
C PHE A 221 4.90 17.33 -17.01
N VAL A 222 5.57 17.01 -18.12
CA VAL A 222 5.95 18.00 -19.15
C VAL A 222 5.06 17.70 -20.35
N ASN A 223 4.08 18.56 -20.60
CA ASN A 223 2.94 18.28 -21.48
C ASN A 223 2.18 17.02 -20.99
N HIS A 224 1.93 16.04 -21.87
CA HIS A 224 1.25 14.76 -21.57
C HIS A 224 2.15 13.63 -21.13
N TYR A 225 3.45 13.91 -21.01
CA TYR A 225 4.42 12.93 -20.60
C TYR A 225 4.78 13.11 -19.14
N CYS A 226 4.54 12.07 -18.34
CA CYS A 226 5.31 11.91 -17.12
C CYS A 226 6.78 11.74 -17.52
N SER A 227 7.69 12.40 -16.81
CA SER A 227 9.14 12.15 -16.92
C SER A 227 9.54 10.68 -16.72
N CYS A 228 8.62 9.86 -16.18
CA CYS A 228 8.72 8.42 -15.99
C CYS A 228 8.28 7.56 -17.18
N GLY A 229 7.91 8.17 -18.32
CA GLY A 229 7.48 7.44 -19.52
C GLY A 229 6.08 6.82 -19.42
N LYS A 230 5.32 7.10 -18.36
CA LYS A 230 3.90 6.75 -18.27
C LYS A 230 3.02 7.88 -18.81
N TYR A 231 2.00 7.51 -19.56
CA TYR A 231 1.01 8.45 -20.11
C TYR A 231 0.00 8.84 -19.03
N THR A 232 -0.46 10.08 -19.07
CA THR A 232 -1.76 10.41 -18.48
C THR A 232 -2.86 9.70 -19.27
N THR A 233 -3.94 9.27 -18.62
CA THR A 233 -5.14 8.80 -19.34
C THR A 233 -5.90 9.95 -20.02
N SER A 234 -5.58 11.20 -19.66
CA SER A 234 -6.14 12.41 -20.23
C SER A 234 -5.18 12.99 -21.26
N HIS A 235 -5.58 13.04 -22.53
CA HIS A 235 -4.85 13.68 -23.62
C HIS A 235 -5.50 15.03 -23.94
N ASP A 236 -4.70 16.09 -24.06
CA ASP A 236 -5.14 17.37 -24.63
C ASP A 236 -4.66 17.45 -26.06
N TYR A 237 -5.60 17.31 -26.99
CA TYR A 237 -5.34 17.33 -28.42
C TYR A 237 -5.37 18.77 -28.94
N HIS A 238 -4.40 19.12 -29.78
CA HIS A 238 -4.23 20.48 -30.30
C HIS A 238 -3.64 20.46 -31.72
N ALA A 239 -3.37 21.65 -32.26
CA ALA A 239 -2.69 21.80 -33.54
C ALA A 239 -1.32 21.07 -33.55
N PRO A 240 -0.87 20.52 -34.69
CA PRO A 240 -1.42 20.68 -36.03
C PRO A 240 -2.66 19.82 -36.29
N TYR A 241 -3.62 20.43 -36.98
CA TYR A 241 -4.85 19.78 -37.44
C TYR A 241 -4.72 19.44 -38.92
N ASN A 242 -4.70 18.15 -39.28
CA ASN A 242 -4.57 17.75 -40.70
C ASN A 242 -5.90 17.24 -41.24
N TRP A 243 -6.35 17.84 -42.34
CA TRP A 243 -7.54 17.42 -43.05
C TRP A 243 -7.41 15.98 -43.56
N ILE A 244 -8.45 15.15 -43.34
CA ILE A 244 -8.50 13.76 -43.82
C ILE A 244 -9.51 13.64 -44.96
N ASP A 245 -10.75 14.03 -44.68
CA ASP A 245 -11.89 13.93 -45.58
C ASP A 245 -12.92 15.01 -45.26
N TYR A 246 -14.07 14.99 -45.93
CA TYR A 246 -15.13 15.99 -45.75
C TYR A 246 -15.84 15.94 -44.38
N SER A 247 -15.56 14.94 -43.55
CA SER A 247 -16.19 14.76 -42.24
C SER A 247 -15.20 14.93 -41.09
N ASN A 248 -13.91 14.71 -41.33
CA ASN A 248 -12.92 14.60 -40.27
C ASN A 248 -11.58 15.28 -40.56
N HIS A 249 -10.89 15.63 -39.47
CA HIS A 249 -9.46 15.92 -39.43
C HIS A 249 -8.78 15.11 -38.33
N THR A 250 -7.45 15.14 -38.33
CA THR A 250 -6.64 14.63 -37.22
C THR A 250 -6.33 15.76 -36.25
N ASP A 251 -6.44 15.48 -34.96
CA ASP A 251 -5.85 16.28 -33.90
C ASP A 251 -4.59 15.60 -33.41
N THR A 252 -3.57 16.41 -33.10
CA THR A 252 -2.29 15.89 -32.63
C THR A 252 -2.16 16.18 -31.14
N CYS A 253 -1.95 15.14 -30.34
CA CYS A 253 -1.51 15.33 -28.97
C CYS A 253 -0.03 15.70 -28.96
N GLY A 254 0.45 16.45 -27.97
CA GLY A 254 1.88 16.67 -27.75
C GLY A 254 2.71 15.38 -27.63
N CYS A 255 2.05 14.22 -27.46
CA CYS A 255 2.68 12.90 -27.53
C CYS A 255 2.86 12.28 -28.92
N GLY A 256 2.34 12.91 -29.97
CA GLY A 256 2.34 12.33 -31.32
C GLY A 256 1.19 11.34 -31.55
N ASP A 257 0.38 11.02 -30.54
CA ASP A 257 -0.88 10.33 -30.76
C ASP A 257 -1.81 11.20 -31.58
N LEU A 258 -2.45 10.55 -32.56
CA LEU A 258 -3.43 11.16 -33.44
C LEU A 258 -4.82 10.69 -33.07
N LYS A 259 -5.74 11.64 -32.97
CA LYS A 259 -7.16 11.35 -32.83
C LYS A 259 -7.91 11.88 -34.04
N VAL A 260 -8.89 11.13 -34.50
CA VAL A 260 -9.81 11.59 -35.55
C VAL A 260 -10.96 12.34 -34.87
N GLN A 261 -11.16 13.59 -35.26
CA GLN A 261 -12.23 14.45 -34.80
C GLN A 261 -12.98 15.05 -36.00
N GLY A 262 -14.29 15.28 -35.82
CA GLY A 262 -15.11 15.95 -36.83
C GLY A 262 -14.69 17.40 -37.07
N HIS A 263 -15.05 17.99 -38.19
CA HIS A 263 -14.72 19.40 -38.45
C HIS A 263 -15.47 20.37 -37.51
N ALA A 264 -14.81 21.46 -37.11
CA ALA A 264 -15.45 22.57 -36.41
C ALA A 264 -15.76 23.67 -37.43
N VAL A 265 -17.02 24.13 -37.51
CA VAL A 265 -17.46 25.09 -38.55
C VAL A 265 -18.33 26.20 -37.94
N LEU A 266 -18.37 27.37 -38.58
CA LEU A 266 -19.28 28.45 -38.15
C LEU A 266 -20.73 28.09 -38.46
N SER A 267 -21.65 28.53 -37.60
CA SER A 267 -23.09 28.30 -37.73
C SER A 267 -23.67 28.73 -39.08
N GLU A 268 -23.17 29.82 -39.65
CA GLU A 268 -23.62 30.39 -40.92
C GLU A 268 -22.93 29.80 -42.17
N SER A 269 -22.03 28.82 -42.02
CA SER A 269 -21.21 28.34 -43.15
C SER A 269 -21.98 27.51 -44.18
N PHE A 270 -23.13 26.96 -43.83
CA PHE A 270 -23.96 26.13 -44.72
C PHE A 270 -25.22 26.89 -45.16
N MET A 271 -25.03 27.92 -45.99
CA MET A 271 -26.15 28.64 -46.61
C MET A 271 -26.83 27.80 -47.71
N PRO A 272 -28.10 28.09 -48.07
CA PRO A 272 -28.78 27.40 -49.16
C PRO A 272 -27.97 27.43 -50.47
N GLY A 273 -27.63 26.25 -51.00
CA GLY A 273 -26.80 26.09 -52.20
C GLY A 273 -25.30 25.93 -51.93
N GLN A 274 -24.85 26.08 -50.68
CA GLN A 274 -23.45 25.89 -50.29
C GLN A 274 -23.24 24.49 -49.72
N LYS A 275 -22.51 23.65 -50.46
CA LYS A 275 -22.25 22.26 -50.09
C LYS A 275 -21.14 22.10 -49.03
N TYR A 276 -20.21 23.06 -48.96
CA TYR A 276 -19.00 22.95 -48.13
C TYR A 276 -18.81 24.18 -47.23
N ALA A 277 -18.44 23.91 -45.98
CA ALA A 277 -17.95 24.88 -45.01
C ALA A 277 -16.43 24.76 -44.85
N THR A 278 -15.76 25.83 -44.40
CA THR A 278 -14.34 25.75 -44.04
C THR A 278 -14.19 25.37 -42.58
N CYS A 279 -13.41 24.33 -42.29
CA CYS A 279 -13.10 23.94 -40.93
C CYS A 279 -12.22 25.00 -40.25
N LEU A 280 -12.61 25.44 -39.06
CA LEU A 280 -11.92 26.44 -38.25
C LEU A 280 -10.59 25.94 -37.67
N LEU A 281 -10.41 24.63 -37.58
CA LEU A 281 -9.21 24.01 -37.00
C LEU A 281 -8.18 23.63 -38.07
N CYS A 282 -8.58 22.83 -39.07
CA CYS A 282 -7.67 22.36 -40.12
C CYS A 282 -7.66 23.22 -41.40
N GLY A 283 -8.61 24.16 -41.56
CA GLY A 283 -8.75 24.98 -42.76
C GLY A 283 -9.26 24.24 -44.01
N GLY A 284 -9.52 22.93 -43.92
CA GLY A 284 -10.02 22.13 -45.03
C GLY A 284 -11.54 22.18 -45.21
N SER A 285 -12.03 21.67 -46.34
CA SER A 285 -13.46 21.64 -46.69
C SER A 285 -14.21 20.58 -45.87
N ALA A 286 -15.35 20.97 -45.31
CA ALA A 286 -16.23 20.14 -44.50
C ALA A 286 -17.65 20.07 -45.09
N GLU A 287 -18.18 18.87 -45.29
CA GLU A 287 -19.61 18.63 -45.61
C GLU A 287 -20.43 18.49 -44.32
N ILE A 288 -19.79 18.12 -43.21
CA ILE A 288 -20.38 18.00 -41.88
C ILE A 288 -19.40 18.55 -40.84
N GLY A 289 -19.91 19.23 -39.82
CA GLY A 289 -19.10 19.73 -38.72
C GLY A 289 -19.96 20.04 -37.49
N PHE A 290 -19.33 20.11 -36.33
CA PHE A 290 -19.96 20.55 -35.10
C PHE A 290 -19.65 22.03 -34.84
N ILE A 291 -20.55 22.69 -34.11
CA ILE A 291 -20.34 24.05 -33.63
C ILE A 291 -19.75 23.93 -32.22
N GLN A 292 -18.59 24.53 -31.97
CA GLN A 292 -18.06 24.62 -30.62
C GLN A 292 -18.93 25.59 -29.83
N LEU A 293 -19.69 25.06 -28.87
CA LEU A 293 -20.58 25.85 -28.02
C LEU A 293 -19.75 26.73 -27.10
N ASP A 294 -19.96 28.05 -27.19
CA ASP A 294 -19.85 28.87 -25.98
C ASP A 294 -20.89 28.36 -24.96
N SER A 295 -20.53 28.43 -23.69
CA SER A 295 -21.06 27.71 -22.53
C SER A 295 -22.53 27.96 -22.14
N SER A 296 -23.48 28.06 -23.07
CA SER A 296 -24.88 28.42 -22.85
C SER A 296 -25.90 27.44 -23.45
N GLY A 297 -25.62 26.13 -23.42
CA GLY A 297 -26.52 25.09 -23.94
C GLY A 297 -27.56 24.62 -22.91
N LYS A 298 -28.68 24.05 -23.40
CA LYS A 298 -29.67 23.35 -22.55
C LYS A 298 -29.45 21.83 -22.59
N VAL A 299 -29.53 21.14 -21.46
CA VAL A 299 -29.28 19.69 -21.31
C VAL A 299 -30.46 18.96 -20.67
N SER A 300 -30.76 17.73 -21.07
CA SER A 300 -31.75 16.89 -20.39
C SER A 300 -31.14 16.27 -19.12
N VAL A 301 -31.97 15.75 -18.20
CA VAL A 301 -31.49 14.95 -17.04
C VAL A 301 -30.58 13.80 -17.48
N ASN A 302 -30.84 13.28 -18.67
CA ASN A 302 -30.19 12.12 -19.22
C ASN A 302 -28.93 12.46 -20.01
N GLY A 303 -28.66 13.73 -20.31
CA GLY A 303 -27.45 14.18 -21.02
C GLY A 303 -27.63 14.42 -22.52
N SER A 304 -28.85 14.34 -23.05
CA SER A 304 -29.16 14.91 -24.37
C SER A 304 -29.02 16.42 -24.31
N TYR A 305 -28.72 17.11 -25.41
CA TYR A 305 -28.54 18.57 -25.38
C TYR A 305 -29.14 19.27 -26.59
N LEU A 306 -29.56 20.51 -26.36
CA LEU A 306 -30.14 21.39 -27.36
C LEU A 306 -29.14 22.48 -27.71
N LEU A 307 -28.83 22.59 -28.99
CA LEU A 307 -27.98 23.64 -29.54
C LEU A 307 -28.75 24.98 -29.59
N PRO A 308 -28.07 26.14 -29.47
CA PRO A 308 -28.70 27.46 -29.57
C PRO A 308 -29.47 27.71 -30.87
N ASN A 309 -29.15 26.96 -31.93
CA ASN A 309 -29.85 27.00 -33.22
C ASN A 309 -31.09 26.08 -33.29
N GLY A 310 -31.50 25.45 -32.18
CA GLY A 310 -32.69 24.62 -32.09
C GLY A 310 -32.51 23.14 -32.49
N VAL A 311 -31.30 22.72 -32.85
CA VAL A 311 -31.00 21.30 -33.16
C VAL A 311 -30.78 20.51 -31.86
N ALA A 312 -31.47 19.38 -31.71
CA ALA A 312 -31.37 18.49 -30.55
C ALA A 312 -30.46 17.28 -30.84
N VAL A 313 -29.48 17.05 -29.97
CA VAL A 313 -28.63 15.84 -29.97
C VAL A 313 -29.14 14.92 -28.87
N LEU A 314 -29.69 13.77 -29.28
CA LEU A 314 -30.44 12.88 -28.39
C LEU A 314 -29.67 11.60 -28.07
N LEU A 315 -29.66 11.23 -26.80
CA LEU A 315 -29.35 9.88 -26.35
C LEU A 315 -30.56 8.98 -26.56
N GLU A 316 -30.33 7.70 -26.84
CA GLU A 316 -31.38 6.72 -27.15
C GLU A 316 -32.48 6.67 -26.06
N LYS A 317 -32.07 6.79 -24.79
CA LYS A 317 -32.97 6.85 -23.62
C LYS A 317 -33.94 8.04 -23.59
N ASP A 318 -33.66 9.09 -24.34
CA ASP A 318 -34.49 10.30 -24.45
C ASP A 318 -35.35 10.34 -25.72
N LEU A 319 -35.14 9.40 -26.66
CA LEU A 319 -35.77 9.42 -27.97
C LEU A 319 -37.30 9.38 -27.90
N ASN A 320 -37.85 8.47 -27.08
CA ASN A 320 -39.30 8.34 -26.92
C ASN A 320 -39.92 9.59 -26.27
N SER A 321 -39.27 10.18 -25.27
CA SER A 321 -39.74 11.41 -24.63
C SER A 321 -39.63 12.62 -25.56
N PHE A 322 -38.61 12.66 -26.42
CA PHE A 322 -38.47 13.72 -27.42
C PHE A 322 -39.56 13.63 -28.48
N ILE A 323 -39.78 12.45 -29.05
CA ILE A 323 -40.82 12.21 -30.08
C ILE A 323 -42.21 12.53 -29.54
N ASN A 324 -42.47 12.22 -28.27
CA ASN A 324 -43.76 12.47 -27.62
C ASN A 324 -43.89 13.89 -27.03
N GLY A 325 -42.89 14.76 -27.22
CA GLY A 325 -42.90 16.15 -26.75
C GLY A 325 -42.83 16.32 -25.23
N SER A 326 -42.46 15.29 -24.48
CA SER A 326 -42.36 15.30 -23.02
C SER A 326 -40.94 15.48 -22.49
N LEU A 327 -39.93 15.51 -23.35
CA LEU A 327 -38.54 15.74 -22.96
C LEU A 327 -38.29 17.20 -22.56
N ILE A 328 -37.73 17.40 -21.37
CA ILE A 328 -37.41 18.72 -20.81
C ILE A 328 -35.89 18.92 -20.84
N PHE A 329 -35.46 20.10 -21.30
CA PHE A 329 -34.07 20.55 -21.25
C PHE A 329 -33.92 21.69 -20.22
N PHE A 330 -32.87 21.59 -19.41
CA PHE A 330 -32.50 22.54 -18.35
C PHE A 330 -31.32 23.38 -18.81
N ASP A 331 -31.24 24.63 -18.37
CA ASP A 331 -30.04 25.44 -18.58
C ASP A 331 -28.83 24.82 -17.86
N PHE A 332 -27.68 24.78 -18.54
CA PHE A 332 -26.45 24.28 -17.95
C PHE A 332 -25.94 25.29 -16.92
N GLU A 333 -26.34 25.15 -15.65
CA GLU A 333 -25.73 25.91 -14.56
C GLU A 333 -24.39 25.28 -14.17
N LYS A 334 -23.33 26.07 -14.33
CA LYS A 334 -22.00 25.73 -13.85
C LYS A 334 -22.07 25.60 -12.33
N LYS A 335 -21.83 24.40 -11.79
CA LYS A 335 -21.37 24.30 -10.40
C LYS A 335 -20.00 24.97 -10.38
N ASP A 336 -19.95 26.21 -9.92
CA ASP A 336 -18.71 26.88 -9.58
C ASP A 336 -18.05 26.11 -8.42
N SER A 337 -17.24 25.11 -8.75
CA SER A 337 -16.32 24.49 -7.81
C SER A 337 -15.03 25.30 -7.77
N TYR A 338 -15.11 26.51 -7.22
CA TYR A 338 -14.01 27.20 -6.56
C TYR A 338 -14.59 28.12 -5.48
N VAL A 339 -14.72 27.61 -4.26
CA VAL A 339 -14.86 28.43 -3.06
C VAL A 339 -13.74 28.03 -2.10
N SER A 340 -12.81 28.98 -1.95
CA SER A 340 -11.82 29.24 -0.89
C SER A 340 -11.04 28.07 -0.28
#